data_AF-A0A843DN91-F1
#
_entry.id   AF-A0A843DN91-F1
#
_cell.length_a   1.000
_cell.length_b   1.000
_cell.length_c   1.000
_cell.angle_alpha   90.00
_cell.angle_beta   90.00
_cell.angle_gamma   90.00
#
_symmetry.space_group_name_H-M   'P 1'
#
loop_
_entity.id
_entity.type
_entity.pdbx_description
1 polymer ?
#
loop_
_entity_poly.entity_id
_entity_poly.type
_entity_poly.pdbx_seq_one_letter_code
_entity_poly.pdbx_strand_id
1 'polypeptide(L)'
;MRYYDIIPLTPGLPLRLVREPDNEYDRDAIAIYADDKKIGYVANQEYTSYEKTSKASELKSKIPDEAHGEYLMFLDNDLFYIGRIL
;
A
#
# COMPACT_ATOMS: atom_id res chain seq x y z
N MET A 1 6.82 -20.07 11.89
CA MET A 1 6.96 -18.86 11.06
C MET A 1 8.44 -18.67 10.79
N ARG A 2 8.91 -18.83 9.54
CA ARG A 2 10.35 -18.75 9.23
C ARG A 2 10.75 -17.28 9.09
N TYR A 3 11.84 -16.90 9.75
CA TYR A 3 12.35 -15.54 9.93
C TYR A 3 12.91 -14.87 8.65
N TYR A 4 12.72 -15.49 7.47
CA TYR A 4 13.37 -15.12 6.20
C TYR A 4 12.42 -14.45 5.17
N ASP A 5 11.15 -14.28 5.48
CA ASP A 5 10.15 -13.73 4.54
C ASP A 5 9.83 -12.24 4.76
N ILE A 6 10.53 -11.56 5.66
CA ILE A 6 10.33 -10.14 5.92
C ILE A 6 11.04 -9.36 4.82
N ILE A 7 10.27 -8.69 3.96
CA ILE A 7 10.82 -7.73 3.00
C ILE A 7 11.21 -6.47 3.80
N PRO A 8 12.48 -6.08 3.83
CA PRO A 8 12.89 -4.84 4.49
C PRO A 8 12.30 -3.65 3.73
N LEU A 9 11.49 -2.84 4.41
CA LEU A 9 10.95 -1.61 3.83
C LEU A 9 12.00 -0.50 3.94
N THR A 10 12.83 -0.38 2.92
CA THR A 10 13.83 0.70 2.80
C THR A 10 13.31 1.81 1.88
N PRO A 11 13.51 3.10 2.21
CA PRO A 11 13.10 4.20 1.34
C PRO A 11 13.55 4.01 -0.11
N GLY A 12 12.66 4.23 -1.07
CA GLY A 12 12.88 3.98 -2.50
C GLY A 12 12.63 2.53 -2.94
N LEU A 13 12.20 1.63 -2.05
CA LEU A 13 11.79 0.28 -2.44
C LEU A 13 10.65 0.38 -3.47
N PRO A 14 10.82 -0.18 -4.70
CA PRO A 14 9.78 -0.16 -5.72
C PRO A 14 8.56 -0.95 -5.26
N LEU A 15 7.38 -0.37 -5.47
CA LEU A 15 6.10 -0.96 -5.13
C LEU A 15 5.23 -1.03 -6.39
N ARG A 16 4.38 -2.07 -6.42
CA ARG A 16 3.32 -2.22 -7.41
C ARG A 16 1.98 -2.21 -6.69
N LEU A 17 1.09 -1.35 -7.14
CA LEU A 17 -0.26 -1.16 -6.61
C LEU A 17 -1.24 -1.83 -7.56
N VAL A 18 -2.06 -2.76 -7.08
CA VAL A 18 -2.99 -3.53 -7.91
C VAL A 18 -4.40 -3.40 -7.34
N ARG A 19 -5.34 -2.89 -8.14
CA ARG A 19 -6.75 -2.83 -7.74
C ARG A 19 -7.34 -4.23 -7.67
N GLU A 20 -8.06 -4.53 -6.60
CA GLU A 20 -8.78 -5.80 -6.39
C GLU A 20 -10.28 -5.52 -6.23
N PRO A 21 -11.01 -5.18 -7.32
CA PRO A 21 -12.43 -4.80 -7.24
C PRO A 21 -13.34 -5.95 -6.75
N ASP A 22 -12.89 -7.19 -6.93
CA ASP A 22 -13.58 -8.41 -6.51
C ASP A 22 -13.20 -8.86 -5.08
N ASN A 23 -12.47 -8.02 -4.33
CA ASN A 23 -12.13 -8.32 -2.95
C ASN A 23 -13.40 -8.42 -2.08
N GLU A 24 -13.54 -9.53 -1.34
CA GLU A 24 -14.77 -9.88 -0.60
C GLU A 24 -15.09 -8.90 0.55
N TYR A 25 -14.10 -8.15 1.04
CA TYR A 25 -14.23 -7.27 2.20
C TYR A 25 -14.31 -5.80 1.82
N ASP A 26 -13.54 -5.38 0.81
CA ASP A 26 -13.45 -3.99 0.39
C ASP A 26 -13.28 -3.90 -1.13
N ARG A 27 -14.35 -3.53 -1.83
CA ARG A 27 -14.33 -3.31 -3.29
C ARG A 27 -13.35 -2.23 -3.74
N ASP A 28 -12.86 -1.40 -2.82
CA ASP A 28 -11.86 -0.37 -3.10
C ASP A 28 -10.44 -0.80 -2.72
N ALA A 29 -10.23 -2.08 -2.39
CA ALA A 29 -8.93 -2.63 -2.06
C ALA A 29 -7.90 -2.39 -3.18
N ILE A 30 -6.74 -1.89 -2.77
CA ILE A 30 -5.55 -1.75 -3.60
C ILE A 30 -4.43 -2.50 -2.90
N ALA A 31 -4.06 -3.66 -3.43
CA ALA A 31 -2.99 -4.48 -2.90
C ALA A 31 -1.63 -3.87 -3.24
N ILE A 32 -0.71 -3.90 -2.27
CA ILE A 32 0.67 -3.46 -2.43
C ILE A 32 1.57 -4.68 -2.54
N TYR A 33 2.39 -4.69 -3.59
CA TYR A 33 3.41 -5.69 -3.84
C TYR A 33 4.79 -5.05 -3.80
N ALA A 34 5.75 -5.76 -3.22
CA ALA A 34 7.17 -5.56 -3.47
C ALA A 34 7.68 -6.82 -4.19
N ASP A 35 8.23 -6.63 -5.39
CA ASP A 35 8.40 -7.69 -6.37
C ASP A 35 7.08 -8.48 -6.58
N ASP A 36 7.13 -9.81 -6.49
CA ASP A 36 5.96 -10.70 -6.62
C ASP A 36 5.25 -10.98 -5.29
N LYS A 37 5.68 -10.37 -4.18
CA LYS A 37 5.12 -10.63 -2.85
C LYS A 37 4.13 -9.54 -2.45
N LYS A 38 2.88 -9.93 -2.14
CA LYS A 38 1.89 -9.03 -1.52
C LYS A 38 2.34 -8.72 -0.10
N ILE A 39 2.58 -7.46 0.20
CA ILE A 39 3.05 -6.98 1.51
C ILE A 39 1.99 -6.26 2.32
N GLY A 40 0.86 -5.90 1.71
CA GLY A 40 -0.24 -5.24 2.39
C GLY A 40 -1.27 -4.64 1.44
N TYR A 41 -2.04 -3.68 1.96
CA TYR A 41 -3.04 -2.92 1.22
C TYR A 41 -2.88 -1.43 1.53
N VAL A 42 -3.31 -0.59 0.59
CA VAL A 42 -3.50 0.85 0.87
C VAL A 42 -4.55 1.01 1.97
N ALA A 43 -4.26 1.86 2.96
CA ALA A 43 -5.21 2.18 4.02
C ALA A 43 -6.51 2.78 3.47
N ASN A 44 -7.66 2.33 3.99
CA ASN A 44 -8.97 2.83 3.56
C ASN A 44 -9.87 3.26 4.72
N GLN A 45 -9.45 3.07 5.97
CA GLN A 45 -10.19 3.46 7.17
C GLN A 45 -9.53 4.66 7.86
N GLU A 46 -10.31 5.52 8.54
CA GLU A 46 -9.79 6.73 9.20
C GLU A 46 -8.67 6.44 10.19
N TYR A 47 -8.81 5.40 11.01
CA TYR A 47 -7.82 5.01 12.01
C TYR A 47 -6.57 4.33 11.43
N THR A 48 -6.59 3.98 10.13
CA THR A 48 -5.45 3.39 9.41
C THR A 48 -4.77 4.37 8.46
N SER A 49 -5.38 5.54 8.22
CA SER A 49 -4.89 6.54 7.28
C SER A 49 -4.24 7.71 8.02
N TYR A 50 -3.17 8.24 7.45
CA TYR A 50 -2.54 9.46 7.95
C TYR A 50 -3.17 10.69 7.27
N GLU A 51 -3.41 11.78 8.01
CA GLU A 51 -4.20 12.97 7.60
C GLU A 51 -3.75 13.61 6.26
N LYS A 52 -2.51 13.35 5.84
CA LYS A 52 -1.89 13.89 4.60
C LYS A 52 -1.64 12.84 3.53
N THR A 53 -2.31 11.70 3.59
CA THR A 53 -2.19 10.61 2.63
C THR A 53 -3.53 10.32 1.97
N SER A 54 -3.48 9.72 0.77
CA SER A 54 -4.69 9.29 0.09
C SER A 54 -5.11 7.89 0.52
N LYS A 55 -6.43 7.71 0.69
CA LYS A 55 -7.05 6.41 0.98
C LYS A 55 -7.26 5.60 -0.30
N ALA A 56 -7.46 4.29 -0.16
CA ALA A 56 -7.70 3.40 -1.30
C ALA A 56 -8.92 3.85 -2.14
N SER A 57 -10.03 4.19 -1.49
CA SER A 57 -11.24 4.73 -2.12
C SER A 57 -11.02 6.04 -2.90
N GLU A 58 -10.09 6.88 -2.45
CA GLU A 58 -9.74 8.13 -3.14
C GLU A 58 -8.82 7.89 -4.34
N LEU A 59 -7.95 6.89 -4.26
CA LEU A 59 -6.99 6.53 -5.30
C LEU A 59 -7.62 5.73 -6.42
N LYS A 60 -8.61 4.88 -6.13
CA LYS A 60 -9.21 3.95 -7.11
C LYS A 60 -9.71 4.62 -8.40
N SER A 61 -10.17 5.87 -8.31
CA SER A 61 -10.64 6.66 -9.46
C SER A 61 -9.53 7.47 -10.16
N LYS A 62 -8.34 7.53 -9.56
CA LYS A 62 -7.20 8.36 -9.98
C LYS A 62 -6.04 7.54 -10.55
N ILE A 63 -6.03 6.23 -10.34
CA ILE A 63 -4.98 5.33 -10.83
C ILE A 63 -5.55 4.25 -11.76
N PRO A 64 -4.75 3.72 -12.70
CA PRO A 64 -5.08 2.53 -13.50
C PRO A 64 -5.31 1.28 -12.63
N ASP A 65 -5.68 0.14 -13.25
CA ASP A 65 -5.77 -1.16 -12.57
C ASP A 65 -4.45 -1.56 -11.88
N GLU A 66 -3.33 -1.21 -12.49
CA GLU A 66 -2.00 -1.40 -11.93
C GLU A 66 -1.19 -0.11 -12.04
N ALA A 67 -0.61 0.34 -10.92
CA ALA A 67 0.24 1.52 -10.85
C ALA A 67 1.57 1.20 -10.14
N HIS A 68 2.56 2.06 -10.34
CA HIS A 68 3.85 1.95 -9.68
C HIS A 68 3.98 3.00 -8.58
N GLY A 69 4.73 2.64 -7.56
CA GLY A 69 5.07 3.56 -6.48
C GLY A 69 6.37 3.17 -5.83
N GLU A 70 6.65 3.84 -4.73
CA GLU A 70 7.80 3.53 -3.89
C GLU A 70 7.43 3.73 -2.42
N TYR A 71 8.09 2.96 -1.55
CA TYR A 71 8.05 3.21 -0.12
C TYR A 71 8.90 4.44 0.23
N LEU A 72 8.40 5.30 1.12
CA LEU A 72 9.12 6.49 1.57
C LEU A 72 9.66 6.33 2.99
N MET A 73 8.77 6.07 3.95
CA MET A 73 9.09 6.07 5.37
C MET A 73 7.94 5.51 6.20
N PHE A 74 8.18 5.34 7.49
CA PHE A 74 7.14 5.12 8.48
C PHE A 74 6.97 6.36 9.37
N LEU A 75 5.77 6.52 9.93
CA LEU A 75 5.42 7.56 10.89
C LEU A 75 4.82 6.94 12.16
N ASP A 76 4.80 7.72 13.24
CA ASP A 76 4.20 7.36 14.52
C ASP A 76 4.64 6.00 15.08
N ASN A 77 5.96 5.80 15.19
CA ASN A 77 6.58 4.56 15.71
C ASN A 77 6.14 3.31 14.93
N ASP A 78 6.36 3.30 13.62
CA ASP A 78 6.01 2.18 12.72
C ASP A 78 4.50 1.89 12.58
N LEU A 79 3.64 2.82 13.00
CA LEU A 79 2.18 2.65 12.87
C LEU A 79 1.69 2.88 11.44
N PHE A 80 2.29 3.84 10.72
CA PHE A 80 1.88 4.19 9.36
C PHE A 80 3.04 4.07 8.38
N TYR A 81 2.91 3.17 7.41
CA TYR A 81 3.85 3.04 6.29
C TYR A 81 3.38 3.91 5.12
N ILE A 82 4.24 4.85 4.69
CA ILE A 82 3.91 5.87 3.70
C ILE A 82 4.64 5.55 2.40
N GLY A 83 3.88 5.58 1.29
CA GLY A 83 4.42 5.45 -0.06
C GLY A 83 3.98 6.59 -0.97
N ARG A 84 4.61 6.67 -2.14
CA ARG A 84 4.30 7.63 -3.21
C ARG A 84 4.04 6.88 -4.51
N ILE A 85 2.98 7.25 -5.21
CA ILE A 85 2.67 6.75 -6.56
C ILE A 85 3.48 7.58 -7.57
N LEU A 86 3.99 6.92 -8.61
CA LEU A 86 4.83 7.51 -9.67
C LEU A 86 4.07 7.69 -10.99
#